data_AF-A0A2M7JKQ5-F1
#
_entry.id   AF-A0A2M7JKQ5-F1
#
_cell.length_a   1.000
_cell.length_b   1.000
_cell.length_c   1.000
_cell.angle_alpha   90.00
_cell.angle_beta   90.00
_cell.angle_gamma   90.00
#
_symmetry.space_group_name_H-M   'P 1'
#
loop_
_entity.id
_entity.type
_entity.pdbx_description
1 polymer ?
#
loop_
_entity_poly.entity_id
_entity_poly.type
_entity_poly.pdbx_seq_one_letter_code
_entity_poly.pdbx_strand_id
1 'polypeptide(L)'
;MRDELEGLYLLYNSPSLIHPDPLEFLGNYKDTKDREIAGIIASSLAYGRVAKILESVGSILSALGPSPYEFLMASFPEHINGLFRGF
;
A
#
# COMPACT_ATOMS: atom_id res chain seq x y z
N MET A 1 -18.08 -21.42 17.47
CA MET A 1 -17.50 -20.06 17.45
C MET A 1 -16.15 -19.98 16.74
N ARG A 2 -15.09 -20.71 17.13
CA ARG A 2 -13.81 -20.68 16.38
C ARG A 2 -13.96 -21.26 14.96
N ASP A 3 -14.58 -22.42 14.83
CA ASP A 3 -14.72 -23.11 13.54
C ASP A 3 -15.63 -22.36 12.55
N GLU A 4 -16.63 -21.64 13.06
CA GLU A 4 -17.53 -20.79 12.26
C GLU A 4 -16.80 -19.56 11.70
N LEU A 5 -15.90 -18.95 12.49
CA LEU A 5 -15.08 -17.83 12.06
C LEU A 5 -14.01 -18.27 11.05
N GLU A 6 -13.41 -19.45 11.23
CA GLU A 6 -12.49 -20.05 10.26
C GLU A 6 -13.18 -20.35 8.92
N GLY A 7 -14.41 -20.87 8.96
CA GLY A 7 -15.21 -21.10 7.75
C GLY A 7 -15.49 -19.82 6.97
N LEU A 8 -15.85 -18.74 7.67
CA LEU A 8 -16.04 -17.42 7.05
C LEU A 8 -14.72 -16.85 6.51
N TYR A 9 -13.61 -16.99 7.25
CA TYR A 9 -12.30 -16.56 6.80
C TYR A 9 -11.91 -17.25 5.49
N LEU A 10 -12.04 -18.57 5.40
CA LEU A 10 -11.69 -19.32 4.19
C LEU A 10 -12.57 -18.94 2.99
N LEU A 11 -13.83 -18.57 3.22
CA LEU A 11 -14.77 -18.19 2.17
C LEU A 11 -14.47 -16.80 1.60
N TYR A 12 -14.08 -15.84 2.44
CA TYR A 12 -13.92 -14.43 2.05
C TYR A 12 -12.46 -13.98 1.93
N ASN A 13 -11.48 -14.76 2.39
CA ASN A 13 -10.05 -14.48 2.20
C ASN A 13 -9.60 -14.83 0.77
N SER A 14 -10.24 -14.21 -0.22
CA SER A 14 -9.90 -14.33 -1.63
C SER A 14 -9.28 -13.02 -2.13
N PRO A 15 -8.14 -13.05 -2.85
CA PRO A 15 -7.56 -11.87 -3.48
C PRO A 15 -8.52 -11.12 -4.41
N SER A 16 -9.51 -11.81 -4.99
CA SER A 16 -10.55 -11.20 -5.83
C SER A 16 -11.50 -10.25 -5.08
N LEU A 17 -11.57 -10.36 -3.76
CA LEU A 17 -12.39 -9.48 -2.91
C LEU A 17 -11.58 -8.32 -2.32
N ILE A 18 -10.29 -8.24 -2.61
CA ILE A 18 -9.43 -7.17 -2.12
C ILE A 18 -9.80 -5.86 -2.81
N HIS A 19 -10.13 -5.85 -4.10
CA HIS A 19 -10.50 -4.60 -4.76
C HIS A 19 -11.90 -4.12 -4.32
N PRO A 20 -12.10 -2.84 -3.95
CA PRO A 20 -11.13 -1.74 -3.90
C PRO A 20 -10.58 -1.50 -2.50
N ASP A 21 -9.47 -2.14 -2.13
CA ASP A 21 -8.80 -1.93 -0.85
C ASP A 21 -7.32 -1.64 -1.09
N PRO A 22 -6.73 -0.64 -0.40
CA PRO A 22 -5.30 -0.34 -0.50
C PRO A 22 -4.38 -1.54 -0.22
N LEU A 23 -4.86 -2.59 0.43
CA LEU A 23 -4.16 -3.86 0.59
C LEU A 23 -3.72 -4.47 -0.76
N GLU A 24 -4.37 -4.14 -1.87
CA GLU A 24 -3.96 -4.57 -3.21
C GLU A 24 -2.52 -4.16 -3.54
N PHE A 25 -2.04 -3.02 -3.01
CA PHE A 25 -0.67 -2.56 -3.24
C PHE A 25 0.37 -3.41 -2.51
N LEU A 26 0.03 -3.97 -1.34
CA LEU A 26 0.95 -4.81 -0.56
C LEU A 26 1.23 -6.13 -1.29
N GLY A 27 0.25 -6.66 -2.01
CA GLY A 27 0.40 -7.88 -2.82
C GLY A 27 1.44 -7.74 -3.95
N ASN A 28 1.75 -6.51 -4.37
CA ASN A 28 2.69 -6.25 -5.46
C ASN A 28 4.16 -6.43 -5.05
N TYR A 29 4.46 -6.44 -3.76
CA TYR A 29 5.82 -6.52 -3.25
C TYR A 29 6.14 -7.90 -2.69
N LYS A 30 7.28 -8.47 -3.06
CA LYS A 30 7.77 -9.75 -2.49
C LYS A 30 8.56 -9.55 -1.20
N ASP A 31 9.31 -8.45 -1.11
CA ASP A 31 10.09 -8.07 0.05
C ASP A 31 9.18 -7.50 1.15
N THR A 32 9.36 -7.96 2.39
CA THR A 32 8.62 -7.45 3.55
C THR A 32 8.91 -5.98 3.83
N LYS A 33 10.11 -5.48 3.56
CA LYS A 33 10.45 -4.06 3.77
C LYS A 33 9.63 -3.16 2.86
N ASP A 34 9.51 -3.52 1.60
CA ASP A 34 8.69 -2.79 0.62
C ASP A 34 7.20 -2.85 0.99
N ARG A 35 6.72 -4.00 1.47
CA ARG A 35 5.33 -4.15 1.96
C ARG A 35 5.03 -3.27 3.16
N GLU A 36 5.95 -3.20 4.13
CA GLU A 36 5.77 -2.37 5.32
C GLU A 36 5.70 -0.88 4.94
N ILE A 37 6.58 -0.42 4.05
CA ILE A 37 6.55 0.96 3.55
C ILE A 37 5.23 1.24 2.83
N ALA A 38 4.81 0.35 1.93
CA ALA A 38 3.53 0.49 1.22
C ALA A 38 2.33 0.50 2.18
N GLY A 39 2.35 -0.34 3.22
CA GLY A 39 1.32 -0.36 4.26
C GLY A 39 1.28 0.91 5.11
N ILE A 40 2.43 1.48 5.46
CA ILE A 40 2.53 2.76 6.18
C ILE A 40 1.95 3.90 5.32
N ILE A 41 2.30 3.96 4.03
CA ILE A 41 1.77 4.97 3.10
C ILE A 41 0.25 4.81 2.96
N ALA A 42 -0.22 3.58 2.72
CA ALA A 42 -1.63 3.27 2.57
C ALA A 42 -2.45 3.66 3.80
N SER A 43 -2.00 3.29 5.00
CA SER A 43 -2.68 3.63 6.24
C SER A 43 -2.67 5.14 6.54
N SER A 44 -1.57 5.83 6.23
CA SER A 44 -1.46 7.29 6.40
C SER A 44 -2.39 8.07 5.47
N LEU A 45 -2.73 7.49 4.32
CA LEU A 45 -3.63 8.09 3.32
C LEU A 45 -5.04 7.50 3.35
N ALA A 46 -5.35 6.58 4.27
CA ALA A 46 -6.62 5.87 4.36
C ALA A 46 -7.76 6.75 4.93
N TYR A 47 -7.87 7.99 4.46
CA TYR A 47 -8.92 8.93 4.84
C TYR A 47 -9.72 9.37 3.61
N GLY A 48 -11.05 9.33 3.72
CA GLY A 48 -11.96 9.76 2.66
C GLY A 48 -12.47 8.63 1.76
N ARG A 49 -12.64 8.91 0.47
CA ARG A 49 -13.22 7.95 -0.49
C ARG A 49 -12.15 6.96 -0.96
N VAL A 50 -12.45 5.68 -0.86
CA VAL A 50 -11.57 4.57 -1.28
C VAL A 50 -10.91 4.79 -2.65
N ALA A 51 -11.66 5.22 -3.67
CA ALA A 51 -11.10 5.49 -4.99
C ALA A 51 -9.98 6.56 -4.97
N LYS A 52 -10.13 7.61 -4.16
CA LYS A 52 -9.09 8.63 -3.98
C LYS A 52 -7.91 8.11 -3.17
N ILE A 53 -8.16 7.25 -2.18
CA ILE A 53 -7.11 6.60 -1.40
C ILE A 53 -6.23 5.76 -2.34
N LEU A 54 -6.85 4.94 -3.19
CA LEU A 54 -6.14 4.13 -4.19
C LEU A 54 -5.35 4.99 -5.18
N GLU A 55 -5.93 6.07 -5.68
CA GLU A 55 -5.27 7.01 -6.58
C GLU A 55 -4.04 7.66 -5.93
N SER A 56 -4.20 8.20 -4.72
CA SER A 56 -3.12 8.84 -3.96
C SER A 56 -1.99 7.86 -3.61
N VAL A 57 -2.33 6.67 -3.10
CA VAL A 57 -1.34 5.64 -2.72
C VAL A 57 -0.62 5.11 -3.98
N GLY A 58 -1.37 4.84 -5.05
CA GLY A 58 -0.81 4.39 -6.32
C GLY A 58 0.13 5.42 -6.93
N SER A 59 -0.19 6.71 -6.85
CA SER A 59 0.66 7.79 -7.34
C SER A 59 2.00 7.83 -6.58
N ILE A 60 1.97 7.77 -5.25
CA ILE A 60 3.19 7.75 -4.43
C ILE A 60 4.03 6.51 -4.72
N LEU A 61 3.44 5.32 -4.68
CA LEU A 61 4.17 4.07 -4.91
C LEU A 61 4.77 4.00 -6.31
N SER A 62 4.07 4.53 -7.32
CA SER A 62 4.61 4.63 -8.68
C SER A 62 5.83 5.56 -8.75
N ALA A 63 5.84 6.66 -7.99
CA ALA A 63 6.97 7.58 -7.93
C ALA A 63 8.19 6.98 -7.19
N LEU A 64 7.96 6.11 -6.20
CA LEU A 64 9.01 5.37 -5.48
C LEU A 64 9.57 4.19 -6.29
N GLY A 65 8.85 3.74 -7.32
CA GLY A 65 9.29 2.69 -8.23
C GLY A 65 9.12 1.26 -7.66
N PRO A 66 9.84 0.27 -8.23
CA PRO A 66 9.60 -1.15 -7.95
C PRO A 66 10.05 -1.60 -6.56
N SER A 67 10.92 -0.84 -5.89
CA SER A 67 11.31 -1.08 -4.49
C SER A 67 11.33 0.26 -3.74
N PRO A 68 10.24 0.60 -3.03
CA PRO A 68 10.20 1.74 -2.14
C PRO A 68 11.35 1.78 -1.12
N TYR A 69 11.77 0.62 -0.62
CA TYR A 69 12.89 0.51 0.32
C TYR A 69 14.20 1.00 -0.29
N GLU A 70 14.60 0.45 -1.44
CA GLU A 70 15.84 0.85 -2.10
C GLU A 70 15.82 2.32 -2.51
N PHE A 71 14.65 2.82 -2.98
CA PHE A 71 14.49 4.24 -3.28
C PHE A 71 14.73 5.12 -2.06
N LEU A 72 14.12 4.80 -0.91
CA LEU A 72 14.26 5.58 0.30
C LEU A 72 15.69 5.50 0.88
N MET A 73 16.33 4.34 0.79
CA MET A 73 17.72 4.17 1.24
C MET A 73 18.74 4.91 0.37
N ALA A 74 18.44 5.08 -0.92
CA ALA A 74 19.29 5.82 -1.86
C ALA A 74 18.96 7.31 -1.96
N SER A 75 17.85 7.76 -1.36
CA SER A 75 17.37 9.14 -1.46
C SER A 75 17.77 10.00 -0.26
N PHE A 76 17.90 11.31 -0.51
CA PHE A 76 18.05 12.32 0.53
C PHE A 76 16.71 13.02 0.79
N PRO A 77 16.44 13.51 2.01
CA PRO A 77 15.19 14.19 2.36
C PRO A 77 14.82 15.34 1.41
N GLU A 78 15.79 16.07 0.89
CA GLU A 78 15.59 17.18 -0.05
C GLU A 78 15.02 16.71 -1.39
N HIS A 79 15.45 15.53 -1.85
CA HIS A 79 14.94 14.91 -3.08
C HIS A 79 13.47 14.52 -2.89
N ILE A 80 13.15 13.86 -1.79
CA ILE A 80 11.78 13.42 -1.47
C ILE A 80 10.84 14.64 -1.38
N ASN A 81 11.27 15.69 -0.68
CA ASN A 81 10.51 16.94 -0.58
C ASN A 81 10.31 17.62 -1.94
N GLY A 82 11.27 17.53 -2.85
CA GLY A 82 11.14 18.02 -4.22
C GLY A 82 10.12 17.21 -5.04
N LEU A 83 10.19 15.87 -4.92
CA LEU A 83 9.35 14.94 -5.68
C LEU A 83 7.85 15.08 -5.32
N PHE A 84 7.55 15.29 -4.04
CA PHE A 84 6.17 15.41 -3.56
C PHE A 84 5.74 16.86 -3.32
N ARG A 85 6.43 17.84 -3.90
CA ARG A 85 6.08 19.26 -3.78
C ARG A 85 4.78 19.55 -4.57
N GLY A 86 3.66 19.65 -3.86
CA GLY A 86 2.35 19.95 -4.45
C GLY A 86 1.39 18.76 -4.51
N PHE A 87 1.76 17.64 -3.89
CA PHE A 87 0.82 16.63 -3.43
C PHE A 87 -0.05 17.19 -2.30
#